data_AF-A0A151SBV6-F1
#
_entry.id   AF-A0A151SBV6-F1
#
_cell.length_a   1.000
_cell.length_b   1.000
_cell.length_c   1.000
_cell.angle_alpha   90.00
_cell.angle_beta   90.00
_cell.angle_gamma   90.00
#
_symmetry.space_group_name_H-M   'P 1'
#
loop_
_entity.id
_entity.type
_entity.pdbx_description
1 polymer ?
#
loop_
_entity_poly.entity_id
_entity_poly.type
_entity_poly.pdbx_seq_one_letter_code
_entity_poly.pdbx_strand_id
1 'polypeptide(L)'
;MNTKFFHLMVKWRSRKNEIKGLFIDDQWVEEPEVVKNNAMSYFENRFQEQSMVRPKLDGAQFKSISLSQNEMLVTVFGEEEIKGAV
;
A
#
# COMPACT_ATOMS: atom_id res chain seq x y z
N MET A 1 -10.33 2.38 -29.29
CA MET A 1 -9.50 2.72 -28.12
C MET A 1 -9.51 4.24 -27.95
N ASN A 2 -9.98 4.77 -26.82
CA ASN A 2 -10.18 6.22 -26.61
C ASN A 2 -8.90 6.94 -26.15
N THR A 3 -7.83 6.83 -26.94
CA THR A 3 -6.49 7.39 -26.63
C THR A 3 -6.53 8.89 -26.33
N LYS A 4 -7.37 9.67 -27.03
CA LYS A 4 -7.58 11.10 -26.77
C LYS A 4 -8.10 11.38 -25.35
N PHE A 5 -9.06 10.59 -24.88
CA PHE A 5 -9.63 10.73 -23.53
C PHE A 5 -8.57 10.44 -22.46
N PHE A 6 -7.86 9.32 -22.58
CA PHE A 6 -6.82 8.95 -21.62
C PHE A 6 -5.69 9.96 -21.58
N HIS A 7 -5.25 10.47 -22.74
CA HIS A 7 -4.22 11.49 -22.81
C HIS A 7 -4.65 12.80 -22.14
N LEU A 8 -5.90 13.24 -22.32
CA LEU A 8 -6.44 14.41 -21.62
C LEU A 8 -6.49 14.19 -20.09
N MET A 9 -6.90 13.01 -19.64
CA MET A 9 -6.94 12.65 -18.23
C MET A 9 -5.54 12.66 -17.59
N VAL A 10 -4.54 12.10 -18.28
CA VAL A 10 -3.14 12.14 -17.84
C VAL A 10 -2.65 13.58 -17.72
N LYS A 11 -2.86 14.41 -18.75
CA LYS A 11 -2.47 15.84 -18.72
C LYS A 11 -3.12 16.60 -17.57
N TRP A 12 -4.41 16.38 -17.33
CA TRP A 12 -5.13 17.00 -16.22
C TRP A 12 -4.55 16.57 -14.87
N ARG A 13 -4.31 15.26 -14.68
CA ARG A 13 -3.68 14.74 -13.46
C ARG A 13 -2.27 15.28 -13.26
N SER A 14 -1.45 15.31 -14.30
CA SER A 14 -0.08 15.85 -14.24
C SER A 14 -0.07 17.31 -13.80
N ARG A 15 -0.95 18.16 -14.36
CA ARG A 15 -1.07 19.57 -13.95
C ARG A 15 -1.59 19.74 -12.52
N LYS A 16 -2.55 18.89 -12.12
CA LYS A 16 -3.13 18.95 -10.77
C LYS A 16 -2.14 18.50 -9.70
N ASN A 17 -1.31 17.53 -10.02
CA ASN A 17 -0.36 16.91 -9.09
C ASN A 17 1.05 17.51 -9.21
N GLU A 18 1.21 18.58 -10.00
CA GLU A 18 2.49 19.27 -10.15
C GLU A 18 2.89 19.94 -8.83
N ILE A 19 4.05 19.57 -8.32
CA ILE A 19 4.69 20.23 -7.19
C ILE A 19 5.44 21.43 -7.76
N LYS A 20 4.90 22.63 -7.56
CA LYS A 20 5.50 23.89 -8.05
C LYS A 20 6.73 24.32 -7.26
N GLY A 21 6.80 23.91 -6.01
CA GLY A 21 7.85 24.26 -5.08
C GLY A 21 7.59 23.63 -3.72
N LEU A 22 8.58 23.73 -2.84
CA LEU A 22 8.52 23.25 -1.46
C LEU A 22 9.03 24.34 -0.52
N PHE A 23 8.53 24.33 0.72
CA PHE A 23 9.16 25.08 1.81
C PHE A 23 10.33 24.27 2.35
N ILE A 24 11.55 24.81 2.22
CA ILE A 24 12.79 24.21 2.70
C ILE A 24 13.49 25.30 3.53
N ASP A 25 13.82 25.00 4.78
CA ASP A 25 14.48 25.93 5.71
C ASP A 25 13.82 27.32 5.76
N ASP A 26 12.50 27.33 5.93
CA ASP A 26 11.63 28.53 5.97
C ASP A 26 11.63 29.39 4.68
N GLN A 27 12.16 28.86 3.58
CA GLN A 27 12.16 29.52 2.27
C GLN A 27 11.33 28.73 1.26
N TRP A 28 10.60 29.46 0.41
CA TRP A 28 9.91 28.86 -0.72
C TRP A 28 10.90 28.64 -1.86
N VAL A 29 11.09 27.38 -2.25
CA VAL A 29 12.04 26.96 -3.28
C VAL A 29 11.28 26.33 -4.45
N GLU A 30 11.50 26.87 -5.66
CA GLU A 30 10.88 26.37 -6.90
C GLU A 30 11.89 25.70 -7.84
N GLU A 31 13.20 25.74 -7.52
CA GLU A 31 14.25 25.16 -8.35
C GLU A 31 14.05 23.63 -8.47
N PRO A 32 13.77 23.10 -9.69
CA PRO A 32 13.35 21.72 -9.85
C PRO A 32 14.33 20.68 -9.31
N GLU A 33 15.64 20.92 -9.44
CA GLU A 33 16.64 19.98 -8.93
C GLU A 33 16.64 19.93 -7.39
N VAL A 34 16.56 21.08 -6.75
CA VAL A 34 16.52 21.19 -5.28
C VAL A 34 15.24 20.56 -4.72
N VAL A 35 14.09 20.85 -5.34
CA VAL A 35 12.79 20.29 -4.95
C VAL A 35 12.80 18.76 -5.06
N LYS A 36 13.32 18.20 -6.15
CA LYS A 36 13.41 16.75 -6.35
C LYS A 36 14.32 16.09 -5.32
N ASN A 37 15.50 16.67 -5.11
CA ASN A 37 16.48 16.12 -4.16
C ASN A 37 15.93 16.14 -2.73
N ASN A 38 15.32 17.25 -2.32
CA ASN A 38 14.71 17.35 -0.99
C ASN A 38 13.57 16.34 -0.80
N ALA A 39 12.67 16.22 -1.79
CA ALA A 39 11.59 15.23 -1.74
C ALA A 39 12.13 13.80 -1.66
N MET A 40 13.16 13.48 -2.45
CA MET A 40 13.82 12.17 -2.42
C MET A 40 14.38 11.88 -1.02
N SER A 41 15.24 12.76 -0.49
CA SER A 41 15.85 12.57 0.83
C SER A 41 14.81 12.49 1.95
N TYR A 42 13.73 13.27 1.87
CA TYR A 42 12.63 13.20 2.84
C TYR A 42 12.01 11.80 2.88
N PHE A 43 11.66 11.24 1.73
CA PHE A 43 11.03 9.93 1.66
C PHE A 43 12.01 8.78 1.93
N GLU A 44 13.27 8.90 1.50
CA GLU A 44 14.32 7.94 1.85
C GLU A 44 14.45 7.81 3.37
N ASN A 45 14.61 8.94 4.08
CA ASN A 45 14.70 8.94 5.54
C ASN A 45 13.41 8.46 6.20
N ARG A 46 12.24 8.82 5.65
CA ARG A 46 10.93 8.43 6.21
C ARG A 46 10.66 6.94 6.09
N PHE A 47 11.07 6.33 4.98
CA PHE A 47 10.85 4.91 4.69
C PHE A 47 12.06 4.03 5.01
N GLN A 48 13.15 4.62 5.51
CA GLN A 48 14.27 3.86 6.02
C GLN A 48 13.78 2.94 7.14
N GLU A 49 14.03 1.63 6.98
CA GLU A 49 13.69 0.67 8.02
C GLU A 49 14.47 1.04 9.27
N GLN A 50 13.75 1.27 10.36
CA GLN A 50 14.39 1.46 11.65
C GLN A 50 15.12 0.16 11.99
N SER A 51 16.41 0.26 12.31
CA SER A 51 17.24 -0.86 12.78
C SER A 51 16.82 -1.29 14.20
N MET A 52 15.53 -1.57 14.37
CA MET A 52 15.02 -2.25 15.55
C MET A 52 15.15 -3.74 15.27
N VAL A 53 15.69 -4.48 16.24
CA VAL A 53 15.66 -5.94 16.21
C VAL A 53 14.19 -6.36 16.09
N ARG A 54 13.77 -6.76 14.89
CA ARG A 54 12.40 -7.21 14.64
C ARG A 54 12.25 -8.55 15.35
N PRO A 55 11.43 -8.65 16.42
CA PRO A 55 11.22 -9.92 17.09
C PRO A 55 10.64 -10.90 16.08
N LYS A 56 11.30 -12.04 15.91
CA LYS A 56 10.77 -13.11 15.09
C LYS A 56 9.70 -13.84 15.89
N LEU A 57 8.70 -14.36 15.19
CA LEU A 57 7.68 -15.25 15.77
C LEU A 57 8.20 -16.69 15.91
N ASP A 58 9.52 -16.88 15.85
CA ASP A 58 10.17 -18.18 15.95
C ASP A 58 9.80 -18.82 17.31
N GLY A 59 9.21 -20.02 17.27
CA GLY A 59 8.75 -20.73 18.46
C GLY A 59 7.38 -20.29 18.99
N ALA A 60 6.74 -19.27 18.41
CA ALA A 60 5.37 -18.92 18.75
C ALA A 60 4.41 -20.03 18.25
N GLN A 61 3.67 -20.63 19.17
CA GLN A 61 2.62 -21.59 18.83
C GLN A 61 1.33 -20.84 18.54
N PHE A 62 0.95 -20.79 17.27
CA PHE A 62 -0.35 -20.29 16.86
C PHE A 62 -1.39 -21.40 16.94
N LYS A 63 -2.63 -21.04 17.27
CA LYS A 63 -3.76 -21.94 17.09
C LYS A 63 -3.93 -22.17 15.60
N SER A 64 -3.66 -23.39 15.17
CA SER A 64 -3.82 -23.82 13.79
C SER A 64 -4.99 -24.79 13.72
N ILE A 65 -5.77 -24.71 12.65
CA ILE A 65 -6.77 -25.72 12.35
C ILE A 65 -6.10 -27.04 12.00
N SER A 66 -6.71 -28.15 12.39
CA SER A 66 -6.26 -29.48 11.95
C SER A 66 -6.49 -29.64 10.45
N LEU A 67 -5.84 -30.64 9.85
CA LEU A 67 -6.08 -31.01 8.46
C LEU A 67 -7.58 -31.28 8.20
N SER A 68 -8.23 -32.02 9.09
CA SER A 68 -9.66 -32.34 8.99
C SER A 68 -10.56 -31.11 9.11
N GLN A 69 -10.23 -30.15 9.98
CA GLN A 69 -10.94 -28.88 10.07
C GLN A 69 -10.76 -28.06 8.79
N ASN A 70 -9.56 -28.04 8.24
CA ASN A 70 -9.30 -27.37 6.97
C ASN A 70 -10.09 -28.00 5.82
N GLU A 71 -10.08 -29.33 5.72
CA GLU A 71 -10.86 -30.06 4.72
C GLU A 71 -12.36 -29.73 4.81
N MET A 72 -12.92 -29.73 6.02
CA MET A 72 -14.32 -29.35 6.25
C MET A 72 -14.64 -27.95 5.70
N LEU A 73 -13.76 -26.97 5.92
CA LEU A 73 -13.95 -25.59 5.43
C LEU A 73 -13.95 -25.45 3.90
N VAL A 74 -13.33 -26.40 3.17
CA VAL A 74 -13.30 -26.38 1.70
C VAL A 74 -14.35 -27.28 1.06
N THR A 75 -15.09 -28.06 1.86
CA THR A 75 -16.18 -28.88 1.34
C THR A 75 -17.39 -28.04 0.93
N VAL A 76 -18.20 -28.59 0.03
CA VAL A 76 -19.48 -27.98 -0.37
C VAL A 76 -20.49 -28.07 0.77
N PHE A 77 -21.30 -27.03 0.92
CA PHE A 77 -22.35 -26.96 1.94
C PHE A 77 -23.38 -28.09 1.77
N GLY A 78 -23.75 -28.71 2.88
CA GLY A 78 -24.80 -29.73 2.91
C GLY A 78 -26.19 -29.11 2.82
N GLU A 79 -27.16 -29.86 2.30
CA GLU A 79 -28.55 -29.40 2.21
C GLU A 79 -29.13 -29.04 3.60
N GLU A 80 -28.80 -29.83 4.62
CA GLU A 80 -29.24 -29.59 6.00
C GLU A 80 -28.58 -28.37 6.64
N GLU A 81 -27.32 -28.09 6.28
CA GLU A 81 -26.63 -26.89 6.71
C GLU A 81 -27.26 -25.63 6.11
N ILE A 82 -27.58 -25.69 4.80
CA ILE A 82 -28.28 -24.61 4.09
C ILE A 82 -29.65 -24.35 4.71
N LYS A 83 -30.42 -25.41 5.02
CA LYS A 83 -31.75 -25.29 5.65
C LYS A 83 -31.69 -24.72 7.06
N GLY A 84 -30.64 -25.03 7.83
CA GLY A 84 -30.47 -24.52 9.19
C GLY A 84 -29.98 -23.07 9.28
N ALA A 85 -29.47 -22.52 8.19
CA ALA A 85 -28.96 -21.15 8.12
C ALA A 85 -30.00 -20.10 7.64
N VAL A 86 -31.19 -20.55 7.25
CA VAL A 86 -32.30 -19.71 6.75
C VAL A 86 -33.43 -19.62 7.78
#